data_AF-A0A945Q5R2-F1
#
_entry.id   AF-A0A945Q5R2-F1
#
_cell.length_a   1.000
_cell.length_b   1.000
_cell.length_c   1.000
_cell.angle_alpha   90.00
_cell.angle_beta   90.00
_cell.angle_gamma   90.00
#
_symmetry.space_group_name_H-M   'P 1'
#
loop_
_entity.id
_entity.type
_entity.pdbx_description
1 polymer ?
#
loop_
_entity_poly.entity_id
_entity_poly.type
_entity_poly.pdbx_seq_one_letter_code
_entity_poly.pdbx_strand_id
1 'polypeptide(L)'
;MIELYTWGTPNGRKVSIMLEEVGLDYTVHEVSIRDGQQHEPDFLKISPNNKIPAIVDTDGPGGAPLLKISRTFRDGAEQRNTGTDGEAG
;
A
#
# COMPACT_ATOMS: atom_id res chain seq x y z
N MET A 1 -6.58 -6.36 -16.42
CA MET A 1 -7.47 -5.52 -15.61
C MET A 1 -6.80 -5.24 -14.28
N ILE A 2 -6.79 -3.99 -13.84
CA ILE A 2 -6.06 -3.57 -12.64
C ILE A 2 -6.98 -3.66 -11.41
N GLU A 3 -6.50 -4.32 -10.36
CA GLU A 3 -7.13 -4.33 -9.04
C GLU A 3 -6.29 -3.54 -8.06
N LEU A 4 -6.89 -2.54 -7.42
CA LEU A 4 -6.27 -1.68 -6.42
C LEU A 4 -6.81 -2.01 -5.03
N TYR A 5 -5.94 -2.50 -4.15
CA TYR A 5 -6.24 -2.72 -2.74
C TYR A 5 -5.72 -1.53 -1.92
N THR A 6 -6.63 -0.72 -1.38
CA THR A 6 -6.26 0.57 -0.76
C THR A 6 -7.19 0.98 0.38
N TRP A 7 -6.87 2.10 1.02
CA TRP A 7 -7.68 2.75 2.04
C TRP A 7 -7.47 4.26 1.99
N GLY A 8 -8.36 5.02 2.62
CA GLY A 8 -8.41 6.49 2.60
C GLY A 8 -7.23 7.25 3.23
N THR A 9 -6.03 6.66 3.30
CA THR A 9 -4.80 7.29 3.78
C THR A 9 -4.09 8.12 2.70
N PRO A 10 -3.18 9.05 3.07
CA PRO A 10 -2.38 9.78 2.09
C PRO A 10 -1.57 8.89 1.14
N ASN A 11 -0.98 7.80 1.64
CA ASN A 11 -0.25 6.86 0.79
C ASN A 11 -1.17 6.02 -0.10
N GLY A 12 -2.35 5.63 0.40
CA GLY A 12 -3.35 4.87 -0.35
C GLY A 12 -3.91 5.65 -1.55
N ARG A 13 -4.07 6.97 -1.42
CA ARG A 13 -4.58 7.85 -2.49
C ARG A 13 -3.59 8.09 -3.64
N LYS A 14 -2.29 7.93 -3.41
CA LYS A 14 -1.26 8.18 -4.46
C LYS A 14 -1.48 7.32 -5.70
N VAL A 15 -1.86 6.06 -5.49
CA VAL A 15 -2.05 5.09 -6.58
C VAL A 15 -3.35 5.35 -7.33
N SER A 16 -4.46 5.63 -6.63
CA SER A 16 -5.71 5.97 -7.30
C SER A 16 -5.56 7.23 -8.13
N ILE A 17 -4.91 8.29 -7.61
CA ILE A 17 -4.62 9.51 -8.38
C ILE A 17 -3.84 9.16 -9.65
N MET A 18 -2.77 8.37 -9.53
CA MET A 18 -1.99 7.99 -10.71
C MET A 18 -2.86 7.27 -11.76
N LEU A 19 -3.69 6.31 -11.35
CA LEU A 19 -4.56 5.53 -12.25
C LEU A 19 -5.59 6.41 -12.96
N GLU A 20 -6.17 7.38 -12.25
CA GLU A 20 -7.06 8.40 -12.85
C GLU A 20 -6.32 9.29 -13.85
N GLU A 21 -5.12 9.77 -13.51
CA GLU A 21 -4.32 10.67 -14.38
C GLU A 21 -3.89 9.99 -15.69
N VAL A 22 -3.65 8.68 -15.67
CA VAL A 22 -3.30 7.92 -16.89
C VAL A 22 -4.52 7.31 -17.59
N GLY A 23 -5.73 7.47 -17.04
CA GLY A 23 -6.98 6.97 -17.62
C GLY A 23 -7.05 5.45 -17.76
N LEU A 24 -6.45 4.71 -16.82
CA LEU A 24 -6.51 3.24 -16.83
C LEU A 24 -7.71 2.74 -16.03
N ASP A 25 -8.44 1.79 -16.59
CA ASP A 25 -9.54 1.14 -15.87
C ASP A 25 -9.01 0.27 -14.72
N TYR A 26 -9.61 0.44 -13.54
CA TYR A 26 -9.26 -0.32 -12.35
C TYR A 26 -10.47 -0.56 -11.45
N THR A 27 -10.40 -1.61 -10.62
CA THR A 27 -11.35 -1.89 -9.56
C THR A 27 -10.72 -1.61 -8.21
N VAL A 28 -11.50 -1.02 -7.29
CA VAL A 28 -11.05 -0.69 -5.94
C VAL A 28 -11.56 -1.74 -4.95
N HIS A 29 -10.63 -2.26 -4.16
CA HIS A 29 -10.88 -3.09 -2.99
C HIS A 29 -10.46 -2.33 -1.74
N GLU A 30 -11.43 -2.05 -0.87
CA GLU A 30 -11.16 -1.39 0.39
C GLU A 30 -10.50 -2.35 1.38
N VAL A 31 -9.41 -1.91 2.02
CA VAL A 31 -8.69 -2.64 3.05
C VAL A 31 -8.59 -1.75 4.29
N SER A 32 -9.56 -1.87 5.20
CA SER A 32 -9.65 -1.09 6.42
C SER A 32 -8.45 -1.33 7.33
N ILE A 33 -7.53 -0.36 7.36
CA ILE A 33 -6.40 -0.39 8.30
C ILE A 33 -6.84 -0.18 9.75
N ARG A 34 -8.03 0.41 9.94
CA ARG A 34 -8.61 0.65 11.27
C ARG A 34 -9.09 -0.66 11.88
N ASP A 35 -9.68 -1.53 11.06
CA ASP A 35 -10.22 -2.81 11.50
C ASP A 35 -9.18 -3.94 11.40
N GLY A 36 -7.94 -3.63 10.99
CA GLY A 36 -6.84 -4.58 10.91
C GLY A 36 -6.86 -5.49 9.68
N GLN A 37 -7.66 -5.19 8.66
CA GLN A 37 -7.84 -6.03 7.47
C GLN A 37 -6.54 -6.28 6.68
N GLN A 38 -5.53 -5.42 6.83
CA GLN A 38 -4.20 -5.61 6.26
C GLN A 38 -3.43 -6.81 6.85
N HIS A 39 -3.90 -7.38 7.95
CA HIS A 39 -3.32 -8.57 8.57
C HIS A 39 -4.08 -9.86 8.22
N GLU A 40 -5.21 -9.75 7.51
CA GLU A 40 -6.00 -10.90 7.14
C GLU A 40 -5.25 -11.78 6.14
N PRO A 41 -5.36 -13.12 6.24
CA PRO A 41 -4.64 -14.05 5.37
C PRO A 41 -4.87 -13.78 3.88
N ASP A 42 -6.06 -13.32 3.51
CA ASP A 42 -6.39 -13.03 2.12
C ASP A 42 -5.64 -11.80 1.58
N PHE A 43 -5.50 -10.74 2.39
CA PHE A 43 -4.68 -9.59 2.00
C PHE A 43 -3.19 -9.91 2.04
N LEU A 44 -2.72 -10.73 2.98
CA LEU A 44 -1.31 -11.13 3.07
C LEU A 44 -0.82 -11.93 1.85
N LYS A 45 -1.72 -12.66 1.16
CA LYS A 45 -1.40 -13.31 -0.12
C LYS A 45 -1.04 -12.28 -1.21
N ILE A 46 -1.59 -11.07 -1.13
CA ILE A 46 -1.39 -9.98 -2.09
C ILE A 46 -0.21 -9.10 -1.63
N SER A 47 -0.19 -8.70 -0.36
CA SER A 47 0.84 -7.87 0.24
C SER A 47 1.40 -8.57 1.49
N PRO A 48 2.44 -9.41 1.34
CA PRO A 48 3.07 -10.10 2.48
C PRO A 48 3.65 -9.15 3.53
N ASN A 49 3.91 -7.90 3.13
CA ASN A 49 4.37 -6.82 4.00
C ASN A 49 3.21 -6.10 4.71
N ASN A 50 1.99 -6.64 4.68
CA ASN A 50 0.80 -6.13 5.38
C ASN A 50 0.55 -4.62 5.19
N LYS A 51 0.90 -4.09 4.02
CA LYS A 51 0.84 -2.65 3.71
C LYS A 51 0.00 -2.38 2.47
N ILE A 52 -0.81 -1.33 2.59
CA ILE A 52 -1.49 -0.65 1.49
C ILE A 52 -0.66 0.57 1.01
N PRO A 53 -0.84 1.01 -0.25
CA PRO A 53 -1.61 0.37 -1.31
C PRO A 53 -0.89 -0.85 -1.91
N ALA A 54 -1.66 -1.76 -2.51
CA ALA A 54 -1.18 -2.90 -3.31
C ALA A 54 -1.97 -3.00 -4.62
N ILE A 55 -1.32 -3.50 -5.68
CA ILE A 55 -1.92 -3.62 -7.02
C ILE A 55 -1.71 -5.03 -7.56
N VAL A 56 -2.75 -5.60 -8.17
CA VAL A 56 -2.67 -6.77 -9.03
C VAL A 56 -3.03 -6.34 -10.45
N ASP A 57 -2.14 -6.58 -11.40
CA ASP A 57 -2.43 -6.37 -12.83
C ASP A 57 -2.58 -7.72 -13.51
N THR A 58 -3.81 -8.08 -13.86
CA THR A 58 -4.13 -9.36 -14.52
C THR A 58 -3.73 -9.39 -16.00
N ASP A 59 -3.55 -8.23 -16.64
CA ASP A 59 -3.12 -8.12 -18.06
C ASP A 59 -1.66 -7.66 -18.15
N GLY A 60 -0.84 -8.04 -17.16
CA GLY A 60 0.56 -7.66 -17.09
C GLY A 60 1.37 -8.05 -18.35
N PRO A 61 2.62 -7.59 -18.47
CA PRO A 61 3.47 -7.78 -19.64
C PRO A 61 3.49 -9.24 -20.12
N GLY A 62 3.08 -9.45 -21.38
CA GLY A 62 2.96 -10.78 -21.97
C GLY A 62 1.66 -11.53 -21.63
N GLY A 63 0.65 -10.86 -21.08
CA GLY A 63 -0.63 -11.46 -20.67
C GLY A 63 -0.54 -12.26 -19.38
N ALA A 64 0.50 -12.04 -18.56
CA ALA A 64 0.73 -12.74 -17.31
C ALA A 64 0.45 -11.81 -16.11
N PRO A 65 -0.24 -12.28 -15.06
CA PRO A 65 -0.49 -11.46 -13.88
C PRO A 65 0.81 -10.98 -13.24
N LEU A 66 0.93 -9.67 -13.00
CA LEU A 66 2.02 -9.10 -12.21
C LEU A 66 1.54 -8.62 -10.85
N LEU A 67 2.25 -9.08 -9.81
CA LEU A 67 2.13 -8.57 -8.45
C LEU A 67 3.27 -7.57 -8.20
N LYS A 68 2.94 -6.28 -8.09
CA LYS A 68 3.94 -5.24 -7.75
C LYS A 68 3.87 -4.92 -6.26
N ILE A 69 4.88 -5.39 -5.52
CA ILE A 69 5.02 -5.15 -4.08
C ILE A 69 5.43 -3.69 -3.87
N SER A 70 4.65 -2.95 -3.07
CA SER A 70 4.96 -1.59 -2.67
C SER A 70 6.20 -1.57 -1.77
N ARG A 71 7.36 -1.32 -2.37
CA ARG A 71 8.55 -0.90 -1.61
C ARG A 71 8.22 0.48 -1.05
N THR A 72 8.20 0.61 0.28
CA THR A 72 8.17 1.94 0.91
C THR A 72 9.41 2.67 0.42
N PHE A 73 9.25 3.69 -0.43
CA PHE A 73 10.31 4.68 -0.66
C PHE A 73 10.56 5.31 0.70
N ARG A 74 11.64 4.89 1.36
CA ARG A 74 12.09 5.53 2.58
C ARG A 74 12.78 6.81 2.13
N ASP A 75 11.99 7.87 1.94
CA ASP A 75 12.56 9.22 1.84
C ASP A 75 13.38 9.44 3.11
N GLY A 76 14.64 9.82 2.92
CA GLY A 76 15.56 10.15 3.99
C GLY A 76 15.13 11.45 4.65
N ALA A 77 14.27 11.37 5.66
CA ALA A 77 14.03 12.44 6.61
C ALA A 77 13.44 11.86 7.91
N GLU A 78 14.32 11.32 8.76
CA GLU A 78 14.28 11.38 10.24
C GLU A 78 15.22 10.32 10.83
N GLN A 79 16.52 10.59 10.75
CA GLN A 79 17.35 10.37 11.92
C GLN A 79 17.34 11.68 12.71
N ARG A 80 16.67 11.68 13.87
CA ARG A 80 16.95 12.49 15.07
C ARG A 80 15.72 12.49 15.98
N ASN A 81 15.70 11.60 16.98
CA ASN A 81 15.72 12.02 18.39
C ASN A 81 15.89 10.80 19.30
N THR A 82 17.14 10.47 19.64
CA THR A 82 17.44 9.86 20.93
C THR A 82 17.61 11.01 21.91
N GLY A 83 16.49 11.53 22.41
CA GLY A 83 16.42 12.51 23.48
C GLY A 83 16.01 11.78 24.75
N THR A 84 16.87 11.83 25.74
CA THR A 84 16.71 11.35 27.11
C THR A 84 15.61 12.09 27.85
N ASP A 85 14.62 11.37 28.37
CA ASP A 85 13.87 11.73 29.58
C ASP A 85 14.03 10.50 30.50
N GLY A 86 14.78 10.54 31.59
CA GLY A 86 14.71 11.54 32.63
C GLY A 86 13.68 11.07 33.65
N GLU A 87 14.17 10.56 34.77
CA GLU A 87 13.44 9.96 35.89
C GLU A 87 12.16 10.71 36.32
N ALA A 88 11.10 9.93 36.57
CA ALA A 88 10.14 10.22 37.62
C ALA A 88 9.57 8.88 38.15
N GLY A 89 10.11 8.45 39.29
CA GLY A 89 9.72 7.24 40.01
C GLY A 89 10.71 6.91 41.12
#